data_AF-A0A6N0IPE5-F1
#
_entry.id   AF-A0A6N0IPE5-F1
#
_cell.length_a   1.000
_cell.length_b   1.000
_cell.length_c   1.000
_cell.angle_alpha   90.00
_cell.angle_beta   90.00
_cell.angle_gamma   90.00
#
_symmetry.space_group_name_H-M   'P 1'
#
loop_
_entity.id
_entity.type
_entity.pdbx_description
1 polymer ?
#
loop_
_entity_poly.entity_id
_entity_poly.type
_entity_poly.pdbx_seq_one_letter_code
_entity_poly.pdbx_strand_id
1 'polypeptide(L)' 'MEDKIAQKLEDAGNWRRASARWLFVMGNFECTEAQREWLLLCRNHCLAQISSPQPSEKLDISEVAKAADATLR' A
#
# COMPACT_ATOMS: atom_id res chain seq x y z
N MET A 1 19.66 -8.70 2.19
CA MET A 1 18.59 -9.72 2.12
C MET A 1 17.75 -9.39 0.91
N GLU A 2 17.32 -10.38 0.14
CA GLU A 2 16.59 -10.15 -1.10
C GLU A 2 15.39 -11.08 -1.18
N ASP A 3 14.19 -10.53 -1.37
CA ASP A 3 12.99 -11.28 -1.72
C ASP A 3 12.40 -10.68 -3.00
N LYS A 4 12.55 -11.41 -4.10
CA LYS A 4 12.12 -10.96 -5.44
C LYS A 4 10.62 -10.70 -5.53
N ILE A 5 9.81 -11.34 -4.67
CA ILE A 5 8.36 -11.15 -4.67
C ILE A 5 8.03 -9.82 -4.00
N ALA A 6 8.64 -9.51 -2.85
CA ALA A 6 8.46 -8.25 -2.16
C ALA A 6 8.85 -7.07 -3.06
N GLN A 7 10.03 -7.14 -3.69
CA GLN A 7 10.52 -6.10 -4.60
C GLN A 7 9.57 -5.87 -5.79
N LYS A 8 9.11 -6.95 -6.45
CA LYS A 8 8.12 -6.83 -7.54
C LYS A 8 6.79 -6.20 -7.08
N LEU A 9 6.39 -6.42 -5.84
CA LEU A 9 5.18 -5.80 -5.28
C LEU A 9 5.42 -4.31 -4.97
N GLU A 10 6.60 -3.92 -4.51
CA GLU A 10 7.01 -2.52 -4.34
C GLU A 10 7.04 -1.79 -5.69
N ASP A 11 7.69 -2.36 -6.71
CA ASP A 11 7.76 -1.80 -8.06
C ASP A 11 6.37 -1.61 -8.69
N ALA A 12 5.43 -2.50 -8.37
CA ALA A 12 4.05 -2.42 -8.85
C ALA A 12 3.14 -1.52 -7.98
N GLY A 13 3.67 -0.86 -6.95
CA GLY A 13 2.90 -0.01 -6.03
C GLY A 13 1.92 -0.78 -5.13
N ASN A 14 2.06 -2.11 -5.02
CA ASN A 14 1.20 -2.97 -4.21
C ASN A 14 1.63 -2.97 -2.73
N TRP A 15 1.69 -1.78 -2.13
CA TRP A 15 2.36 -1.52 -0.84
C TRP A 15 1.87 -2.38 0.33
N ARG A 16 0.56 -2.61 0.45
CA ARG A 16 -0.03 -3.51 1.48
C ARG A 16 0.52 -4.93 1.36
N ARG A 17 0.59 -5.45 0.13
CA ARG A 17 1.04 -6.82 -0.16
C ARG A 17 2.55 -6.93 0.01
N ALA A 18 3.30 -5.94 -0.42
CA ALA A 18 4.74 -5.86 -0.21
C ALA A 18 5.10 -5.88 1.29
N SER A 19 4.41 -5.06 2.11
CA SER A 19 4.58 -5.04 3.56
C SER A 19 4.34 -6.40 4.22
N ALA A 20 3.26 -7.09 3.82
CA ALA A 20 2.96 -8.43 4.31
C ALA A 20 4.03 -9.46 3.90
N ARG A 21 4.58 -9.35 2.69
CA ARG A 21 5.65 -10.23 2.20
C ARG A 21 6.93 -10.04 3.00
N TRP A 22 7.33 -8.81 3.32
CA TRP A 22 8.50 -8.56 4.18
C TRP A 22 8.34 -9.14 5.58
N LEU A 23 7.15 -9.02 6.17
CA LEU A 23 6.85 -9.63 7.47
C LEU A 23 6.95 -11.17 7.42
N PHE A 24 6.45 -11.78 6.34
CA PHE A 24 6.55 -13.22 6.12
C PHE A 24 8.01 -13.69 5.99
N VAL A 25 8.84 -12.96 5.24
CA VAL A 25 10.28 -13.29 5.12
C VAL A 25 10.97 -13.24 6.48
N MET A 26 10.61 -12.26 7.33
CA MET A 26 11.14 -12.16 8.70
C MET A 26 10.79 -13.35 9.58
N GLY A 27 9.62 -13.96 9.39
CA GLY A 27 9.15 -15.10 10.19
C GLY A 27 9.61 -16.47 9.68
N ASN A 28 9.97 -16.56 8.40
CA ASN A 28 10.28 -17.84 7.74
C ASN A 28 11.76 -18.18 7.65
N PHE A 29 12.65 -17.23 7.92
CA PHE A 29 14.10 -17.42 7.85
C PHE A 29 14.74 -17.02 9.17
N GLU A 30 15.77 -17.76 9.59
CA GLU A 30 16.61 -17.32 10.68
C GLU A 30 17.36 -16.05 10.25
N CYS A 31 16.84 -14.91 10.70
CA CYS A 31 17.43 -13.61 10.42
C CYS A 31 18.41 -13.24 11.54
N THR A 32 19.60 -12.79 11.16
CA THR A 32 20.46 -12.03 12.08
C THR A 32 19.76 -10.74 12.51
N GLU A 33 20.22 -10.11 13.59
CA GLU A 33 19.65 -8.83 14.03
C GLU A 33 19.72 -7.75 12.94
N ALA A 34 20.87 -7.62 12.27
CA ALA A 34 21.03 -6.68 11.16
C ALA A 34 20.06 -6.96 9.99
N GLN A 35 19.81 -8.24 9.69
CA GLN A 35 18.83 -8.62 8.67
C GLN A 35 17.39 -8.29 9.09
N ARG A 36 17.06 -8.50 10.36
CA ARG A 36 15.76 -8.17 10.93
C ARG A 36 15.51 -6.67 10.90
N GLU A 37 16.49 -5.86 11.28
CA GLU A 37 16.42 -4.40 11.20
C GLU A 37 16.18 -3.92 9.77
N TRP A 38 16.93 -4.47 8.81
CA TRP A 38 16.74 -4.15 7.40
C TRP A 38 15.32 -4.50 6.90
N LEU A 39 14.80 -5.67 7.28
CA LEU A 39 13.42 -6.07 6.95
C LEU A 39 12.38 -5.13 7.55
N LEU A 40 12.59 -4.69 8.80
CA LEU A 40 11.70 -3.73 9.46
C LEU A 40 11.72 -2.39 8.74
N LEU A 41 12.89 -1.92 8.25
CA LEU A 41 12.99 -0.72 7.43
C LEU A 41 12.19 -0.84 6.14
N CYS A 42 12.36 -1.94 5.38
CA CYS A 42 11.59 -2.19 4.15
C CYS A 42 10.07 -2.24 4.43
N ARG A 43 9.66 -2.91 5.50
CA ARG A 43 8.26 -2.99 5.90
C ARG A 43 7.70 -1.61 6.26
N ASN A 44 8.44 -0.80 7.03
CA ASN A 44 8.03 0.54 7.43
C ASN A 44 7.94 1.49 6.23
N HIS A 45 8.86 1.36 5.25
CA HIS A 45 8.77 2.06 3.98
C HIS A 45 7.46 1.75 3.26
N CYS A 46 7.12 0.46 3.09
CA CYS A 46 5.85 0.06 2.49
C CYS A 46 4.64 0.65 3.24
N LEU A 47 4.65 0.64 4.58
CA LEU A 47 3.56 1.19 5.38
C LEU A 47 3.38 2.70 5.18
N ALA A 48 4.47 3.45 5.07
CA ALA A 48 4.43 4.89 4.81
C ALA A 48 3.75 5.20 3.47
N GLN A 49 3.97 4.37 2.45
CA GLN A 49 3.33 4.53 1.13
C GLN A 49 1.81 4.30 1.17
N ILE A 50 1.33 3.43 2.06
CA ILE A 50 -0.11 3.16 2.24
C ILE A 50 -0.80 4.33 2.93
N SER A 51 -0.11 4.95 3.89
CA SER A 51 -0.63 6.07 4.68
C SER A 51 -0.69 7.37 3.91
N SER A 52 -0.04 7.47 2.74
CA SER A 52 -0.26 8.60 1.84
C SER A 52 -1.68 8.50 1.28
N PRO A 53 -2.64 9.35 1.72
CA PRO A 53 -3.88 9.46 1.00
C PRO A 53 -3.47 10.05 -0.35
N GLN A 54 -3.60 9.27 -1.42
CA GLN A 54 -3.80 9.94 -2.70
C GLN A 54 -4.94 10.92 -2.46
N PRO A 55 -4.80 12.21 -2.85
CA PRO A 55 -5.94 13.10 -2.82
C PRO A 55 -7.03 12.34 -3.57
N SER A 56 -8.11 11.95 -2.87
CA SER A 56 -9.24 11.43 -3.61
C SER A 56 -9.59 12.58 -4.53
N GLU A 57 -9.51 12.35 -5.83
CA GLU A 57 -10.29 13.15 -6.77
C GLU A 57 -11.70 12.99 -6.22
N LYS A 58 -12.16 13.99 -5.46
CA LYS A 58 -13.53 14.02 -4.96
C LYS A 58 -14.34 13.93 -6.25
N LEU A 59 -14.91 12.76 -6.50
CA LEU A 59 -15.79 12.57 -7.64
C LEU A 59 -16.82 13.69 -7.56
N ASP A 60 -16.81 14.56 -8.55
CA ASP A 60 -17.75 15.68 -8.59
C ASP A 60 -19.13 15.11 -8.87
N ILE A 61 -19.88 14.87 -7.79
CA ILE A 61 -21.23 14.33 -7.83
C ILE A 61 -22.29 15.41 -8.08
N SER A 62 -21.88 16.66 -8.35
CA SER A 62 -22.81 17.77 -8.59
C SER A 62 -23.69 17.55 -9.82
N GLU A 63 -23.16 16.90 -10.86
CA GLU A 63 -23.91 16.51 -12.06
C GLU A 63 -24.98 15.45 -11.75
N VAL A 64 -24.66 14.48 -10.88
CA VAL A 64 -25.60 13.43 -10.45
C VAL A 64 -26.73 14.04 -9.61
N ALA A 65 -26.41 14.96 -8.70
CA ALA A 65 -27.39 15.66 -7.89
C ALA A 65 -28.36 16.51 -8.74
N LYS A 66 -27.83 17.28 -9.71
CA LYS A 66 -28.65 18.07 -10.65
C LYS A 66 -29.59 17.20 -11.47
N ALA A 67 -29.12 16.05 -11.95
CA ALA A 67 -29.95 15.13 -12.74
C ALA A 67 -31.10 14.54 -11.91
N ALA A 68 -30.84 14.20 -10.64
CA ALA A 68 -31.87 13.71 -9.72
C ALA A 68 -32.94 14.79 -9.45
N ASP A 69 -32.53 16.02 -9.14
CA ASP A 69 -33.46 17.13 -8.88
C ASP A 69 -34.34 17.45 -10.10
N ALA A 70 -33.81 17.29 -11.31
CA ALA A 70 -34.57 17.52 -12.55
C ALA A 70 -35.75 16.54 -12.75
N THR A 71 -35.71 15.35 -12.12
CA THR A 71 -36.78 14.34 -12.21
C THR A 71 -37.91 14.51 -11.19
N LEU A 72 -37.75 15.43 -10.22
CA LEU A 72 -38.76 15.71 -9.20
C LEU A 72 -39.75 16.84 -9.59
N ARG A 73 -39.66 17.36 -10.81
CA ARG A 73 -40.63 18.30 -11.42
C ARG A 73 -41.61 17.58 -12.33
#